data_AF-A0A834B0Q0-F1
#
_entry.id   AF-A0A834B0Q0-F1
#
_cell.length_a   1.000
_cell.length_b   1.000
_cell.length_c   1.000
_cell.angle_alpha   90.00
_cell.angle_beta   90.00
_cell.angle_gamma   90.00
#
_symmetry.space_group_name_H-M   'P 1'
#
loop_
_entity.id
_entity.type
_entity.pdbx_description
1 polymer ?
#
loop_
_entity_poly.entity_id
_entity_poly.type
_entity_poly.pdbx_seq_one_letter_code
_entity_poly.pdbx_strand_id
1 'polypeptide(L)'
;MLLTLQQEAKRQILPMPSPERLEKVVESMDALDKVVQEREDALRLLQTGQEKARPGAWRKDIFGRIIWHKFKQWPIPWHLNKRYNRKRFFAMPYVERFER
;
A
#
# COMPACT_ATOMS: atom_id res chain seq x y z
N MET A 1 -1.89 25.69 -2.13
CA MET A 1 -2.64 26.85 -2.66
C MET A 1 -4.06 26.48 -3.11
N LEU A 2 -4.26 25.50 -4.00
CA LEU A 2 -5.63 25.14 -4.44
C LEU A 2 -6.48 24.51 -3.30
N LEU A 3 -5.89 23.64 -2.47
CA LEU A 3 -6.56 23.08 -1.30
C LEU A 3 -6.91 24.15 -0.25
N THR A 4 -6.04 25.14 -0.04
CA THR A 4 -6.32 26.26 0.89
C THR A 4 -7.45 27.14 0.37
N LEU A 5 -7.50 27.39 -0.95
CA LEU A 5 -8.59 28.14 -1.58
C LEU A 5 -9.92 27.37 -1.54
N GLN A 6 -9.89 26.06 -1.76
CA GLN A 6 -11.07 25.21 -1.61
C GLN A 6 -11.60 25.24 -0.17
N GLN A 7 -10.71 25.22 0.82
CA GLN A 7 -11.09 25.29 2.22
C GLN A 7 -11.68 26.66 2.59
N GLU A 8 -11.11 27.75 2.08
CA GLU A 8 -11.65 29.09 2.32
C GLU A 8 -13.00 29.30 1.62
N ALA A 9 -13.18 28.79 0.40
CA ALA A 9 -14.47 28.82 -0.30
C ALA A 9 -15.56 28.09 0.50
N LYS A 10 -15.26 26.93 1.09
CA LYS A 10 -16.16 26.21 2.00
C LYS A 10 -16.47 27.02 3.26
N ARG A 11 -15.45 27.65 3.86
CA ARG A 11 -15.62 28.50 5.06
C ARG A 11 -16.55 29.68 4.79
N GLN A 12 -16.43 30.30 3.63
CA GLN A 12 -17.25 31.45 3.21
C GLN A 12 -18.60 31.04 2.58
N ILE A 13 -18.87 29.73 2.45
CA ILE A 13 -20.09 29.19 1.82
C ILE A 13 -20.24 29.70 0.36
N LEU A 14 -19.11 29.81 -0.34
CA LEU A 14 -19.05 30.23 -1.74
C LEU A 14 -18.59 29.08 -2.63
N PRO A 15 -19.06 29.01 -3.89
CA PRO A 15 -18.53 28.05 -4.84
C PRO A 15 -17.06 28.37 -5.15
N MET A 16 -16.25 27.32 -5.32
CA MET A 16 -14.87 27.49 -5.75
C MET A 16 -14.83 28.01 -7.20
N PRO A 17 -14.00 29.02 -7.53
CA PRO A 17 -14.01 29.64 -8.87
C PRO A 17 -13.64 28.71 -10.03
N SER A 18 -12.78 27.71 -9.80
CA SER A 18 -12.30 26.79 -10.85
C SER A 18 -11.79 25.48 -10.23
N PRO A 19 -12.70 24.56 -9.88
CA PRO A 19 -12.33 23.28 -9.28
C PRO A 19 -11.53 22.37 -10.23
N GLU A 20 -11.74 22.48 -11.55
CA GLU A 20 -11.02 21.71 -12.58
C GLU A 20 -9.50 21.86 -12.49
N ARG A 21 -9.00 23.01 -11.99
CA ARG A 21 -7.55 23.21 -11.80
C ARG A 21 -6.99 22.24 -10.78
N LEU A 22 -7.74 21.91 -9.73
CA LEU A 22 -7.32 20.95 -8.73
C LEU A 22 -7.25 19.55 -9.34
N GLU A 23 -8.27 19.17 -10.12
CA GLU A 23 -8.32 17.87 -10.82
C GLU A 23 -7.13 17.69 -11.77
N LYS A 24 -6.89 18.66 -12.66
CA LYS A 24 -5.77 18.62 -13.61
C LYS A 24 -4.41 18.56 -12.92
N VAL A 25 -4.25 19.25 -11.79
CA VAL A 25 -3.01 19.19 -11.01
C VAL A 25 -2.85 17.83 -10.34
N VAL A 26 -3.91 17.25 -9.77
CA VAL A 26 -3.87 15.90 -9.19
C VAL A 26 -3.50 14.87 -10.25
N GLU A 27 -4.17 14.89 -11.41
CA GLU A 27 -3.85 13.99 -12.53
C GLU A 27 -2.40 14.14 -13.00
N SER A 28 -1.90 15.37 -13.10
CA SER A 28 -0.52 15.64 -13.50
C SER A 28 0.49 15.11 -12.47
N MET A 29 0.19 15.24 -11.17
CA MET A 29 1.03 14.72 -10.09
C MET A 29 1.04 13.19 -10.07
N ASP A 30 -0.12 12.55 -10.29
CA ASP A 30 -0.23 11.09 -10.38
C ASP A 30 0.51 10.55 -11.62
N ALA A 31 0.42 11.26 -12.76
CA ALA A 31 1.17 10.90 -13.96
C ALA A 31 2.69 11.00 -13.75
N LEU A 32 3.16 12.02 -13.01
CA LEU A 32 4.56 12.17 -12.65
C LEU A 32 5.02 11.01 -11.76
N ASP A 33 4.27 10.70 -10.70
CA ASP A 33 4.58 9.58 -9.79
C ASP A 33 4.62 8.25 -10.55
N LYS A 34 3.68 8.02 -11.47
CA LYS A 34 3.68 6.82 -12.33
C LYS A 34 4.94 6.69 -13.17
N VAL A 35 5.38 7.76 -13.85
CA VAL A 35 6.59 7.74 -14.68
C VAL A 35 7.84 7.47 -13.84
N VAL A 36 7.90 8.01 -12.62
CA VAL A 36 9.01 7.75 -11.69
C VAL A 36 9.02 6.28 -11.26
N GLN A 37 7.87 5.72 -10.88
CA GLN A 37 7.73 4.31 -10.49
C GLN A 37 8.10 3.36 -11.64
N GLU A 38 7.67 3.64 -12.87
CA GLU A 38 8.02 2.82 -14.05
C GLU A 38 9.54 2.75 -14.28
N ARG A 39 10.24 3.88 -14.10
CA ARG A 39 11.71 3.94 -14.25
C ARG A 39 12.41 3.19 -13.13
N GLU A 40 11.95 3.33 -11.88
CA GLU A 40 12.50 2.61 -10.73
C GLU A 40 12.29 1.09 -10.88
N ASP A 41 11.11 0.68 -11.32
CA ASP A 41 10.78 -0.73 -11.53
C ASP A 41 11.64 -1.37 -12.62
N ALA A 42 11.83 -0.68 -13.75
CA ALA A 42 12.74 -1.13 -14.81
C ALA A 42 14.18 -1.28 -14.30
N LEU A 43 14.67 -0.31 -13.51
CA LEU A 43 16.00 -0.36 -12.92
C LEU A 43 16.14 -1.53 -11.94
N ARG A 44 15.14 -1.74 -11.07
CA ARG A 44 15.13 -2.82 -10.07
C ARG A 44 15.13 -4.20 -10.74
N LEU A 45 14.37 -4.37 -11.80
CA LEU A 45 14.33 -5.61 -12.58
C LEU A 45 15.69 -5.93 -13.21
N LEU A 46 16.38 -4.93 -13.77
CA LEU A 46 17.71 -5.13 -14.35
C LEU A 46 18.79 -5.45 -13.30
N GLN A 47 18.73 -4.82 -12.13
CA GLN A 47 19.77 -4.98 -11.11
C GLN A 47 19.56 -6.21 -10.21
N THR A 48 18.32 -6.54 -9.86
CA THR A 48 18.00 -7.58 -8.85
C THR A 48 17.07 -8.67 -9.36
N GLY A 49 16.41 -8.46 -10.51
CA GLY A 49 15.35 -9.33 -11.02
C GLY A 49 14.08 -9.34 -10.18
N GLN A 50 13.95 -8.47 -9.17
CA GLN A 50 12.80 -8.47 -8.26
C GLN A 50 11.67 -7.58 -8.78
N GLU A 51 10.50 -8.18 -8.99
CA GLU A 51 9.32 -7.47 -9.49
C GLU A 51 8.78 -6.42 -8.51
N LYS A 52 8.86 -6.66 -7.19
CA LYS A 52 8.25 -5.79 -6.17
C LYS A 52 9.30 -5.07 -5.33
N ALA A 53 9.13 -3.76 -5.16
CA ALA A 53 9.99 -2.95 -4.29
C ALA A 53 9.96 -3.45 -2.84
N ARG A 54 8.75 -3.75 -2.35
CA ARG A 54 8.52 -4.19 -0.98
C ARG A 54 8.49 -5.72 -0.90
N PRO A 55 9.34 -6.33 -0.07
CA PRO A 55 9.35 -7.77 0.07
C PRO A 55 8.08 -8.27 0.77
N GLY A 56 7.67 -9.46 0.38
CA GLY A 56 6.52 -10.15 0.94
C GLY A 56 6.49 -11.61 0.50
N ALA A 57 5.59 -12.36 1.10
CA ALA A 57 5.40 -13.77 0.77
C ALA A 57 3.92 -14.15 0.86
N TRP A 58 3.51 -15.12 0.05
CA TRP A 58 2.22 -15.78 0.19
C TRP A 58 2.19 -16.59 1.49
N ARG A 59 1.17 -16.36 2.31
CA ARG A 59 0.95 -17.08 3.57
C ARG A 59 -0.53 -17.41 3.74
N LYS A 60 -0.83 -18.47 4.48
CA LYS A 60 -2.18 -18.73 4.96
C LYS A 60 -2.43 -17.95 6.25
N ASP A 61 -3.55 -17.27 6.35
CA ASP A 61 -4.00 -16.68 7.60
C ASP A 61 -4.64 -17.74 8.51
N ILE A 62 -4.99 -17.35 9.74
CA ILE A 62 -5.71 -18.20 10.70
C ILE A 62 -7.03 -18.72 10.11
N PHE A 63 -7.64 -17.94 9.21
CA PHE A 63 -8.88 -18.28 8.53
C PHE A 63 -8.70 -19.10 7.25
N GLY A 64 -7.50 -19.64 6.97
CA GLY A 64 -7.24 -20.51 5.81
C GLY A 64 -6.96 -19.78 4.49
N ARG A 65 -7.45 -18.54 4.36
CA ARG A 65 -7.26 -17.67 3.19
C ARG A 65 -5.78 -17.44 2.85
N ILE A 66 -5.46 -17.50 1.56
CA ILE A 66 -4.14 -17.18 1.02
C ILE A 66 -4.01 -15.65 0.91
N ILE A 67 -3.07 -15.07 1.64
CA ILE A 67 -2.83 -13.62 1.69
C ILE A 67 -1.40 -13.28 1.29
N TRP A 68 -1.21 -12.15 0.61
CA TRP A 68 0.11 -11.57 0.39
C TRP A 68 0.59 -10.84 1.64
N HIS A 69 1.48 -11.47 2.41
CA HIS A 69 2.01 -10.90 3.63
C HIS A 69 3.18 -9.96 3.33
N LYS A 70 2.92 -8.65 3.37
CA LYS A 70 3.95 -7.59 3.25
C LYS A 70 4.85 -7.56 4.49
N PHE A 71 6.17 -7.69 4.31
CA PHE A 71 7.10 -7.63 5.43
C PHE A 71 7.19 -6.22 6.03
N LYS A 72 7.59 -6.17 7.30
CA LYS A 72 7.88 -4.93 8.04
C LYS A 72 9.35 -4.98 8.44
N GLN A 73 10.00 -3.82 8.45
CA GLN A 73 11.35 -3.70 8.95
C GLN A 73 11.34 -3.79 10.47
N TRP A 74 12.32 -4.51 11.03
CA TRP A 74 12.45 -4.76 12.46
C TRP A 74 13.92 -4.68 12.86
N PRO A 75 14.25 -4.16 14.05
CA PRO A 75 15.63 -4.09 14.52
C PRO A 75 16.16 -5.44 15.03
N ILE A 76 15.28 -6.40 15.31
CA ILE A 76 15.63 -7.73 15.84
C ILE A 76 15.11 -8.83 14.92
N PRO A 77 15.78 -10.01 14.88
CA PRO A 77 15.30 -11.18 14.19
C PRO A 77 13.90 -11.62 14.63
N TRP A 78 13.17 -12.27 13.72
CA TRP A 78 11.76 -12.63 13.91
C TRP A 78 11.52 -13.55 15.10
N HIS A 79 12.44 -14.48 15.39
CA HIS A 79 12.29 -15.47 16.46
C HIS A 79 12.41 -14.85 17.86
N LEU A 80 13.05 -13.69 18.01
CA LEU A 80 13.10 -12.94 19.28
C LEU A 80 11.89 -12.00 19.46
N ASN A 81 11.17 -11.70 18.38
CA ASN A 81 10.12 -10.71 18.39
C ASN A 81 8.81 -11.28 18.95
N LYS A 82 8.53 -10.95 20.22
CA LYS A 82 7.30 -11.35 20.93
C LYS A 82 6.01 -10.93 20.21
N ARG A 83 6.00 -9.83 19.45
CA ARG A 83 4.80 -9.41 18.70
C ARG A 83 4.63 -10.22 17.42
N TYR A 84 5.73 -10.53 16.74
CA TYR A 84 5.70 -11.36 15.53
C TYR A 84 5.30 -12.80 15.86
N ASN A 85 5.89 -13.42 16.89
CA ASN A 85 5.61 -14.80 17.27
C ASN A 85 4.18 -15.04 17.75
N ARG A 86 3.49 -14.00 18.24
CA ARG A 86 2.05 -14.08 18.57
C ARG A 86 1.15 -14.20 17.33
N LYS A 87 1.63 -13.77 16.16
CA LYS A 87 0.87 -13.86 14.92
C LYS A 87 1.02 -15.25 14.32
N ARG A 88 -0.10 -15.92 14.07
CA ARG A 88 -0.14 -17.26 13.48
C ARG A 88 -0.34 -17.16 11.97
N PHE A 89 0.42 -17.95 11.23
CA PHE A 89 0.37 -18.03 9.76
C PHE A 89 0.01 -19.44 9.29
N PHE A 90 -0.89 -20.07 10.04
CA PHE A 90 -1.43 -21.39 9.76
C PHE A 90 -2.90 -21.42 10.18
N ALA A 91 -3.71 -22.11 9.41
CA ALA A 91 -5.08 -22.43 9.75
C ALA A 91 -5.13 -23.80 10.42
N MET A 92 -6.09 -23.99 11.32
CA MET A 92 -6.34 -25.30 11.94
C MET A 92 -7.32 -26.12 11.09
N PRO A 93 -7.32 -27.46 11.18
CA PRO A 93 -8.18 -28.31 10.35
C PRO A 93 -9.67 -27.98 10.44
N TYR A 94 -10.15 -27.49 11.59
CA TYR A 94 -11.56 -27.11 11.74
C TYR A 94 -12.00 -25.93 10.84
N VAL A 95 -11.04 -25.16 10.31
CA VAL A 95 -11.30 -24.02 9.43
C VAL A 95 -11.75 -24.50 8.05
N GLU A 96 -11.37 -25.71 7.63
CA GLU A 96 -11.74 -26.28 6.33
C GLU A 96 -13.27 -26.38 6.16
N ARG A 97 -14.02 -26.58 7.25
CA ARG A 97 -15.49 -26.59 7.23
C ARG A 97 -16.08 -25.25 6.75
N PHE A 98 -15.38 -24.15 6.97
CA PHE A 98 -15.82 -22.80 6.60
C PHE A 98 -15.30 -22.33 5.23
N GLU A 99 -14.35 -23.07 4.63
CA GLU A 99 -13.84 -22.76 3.28
C GLU A 99 -14.63 -23.49 2.17
N ARG A 100 -15.38 -24.53 2.52
CA ARG A 100 -16.24 -25.32 1.62
C ARG A 100 -17.62 -24.69 1.45
#